data_AF-X1B8T1-F1
#
_entry.id   AF-X1B8T1-F1
#
_cell.length_a   1.000
_cell.length_b   1.000
_cell.length_c   1.000
_cell.angle_alpha   90.00
_cell.angle_beta   90.00
_cell.angle_gamma   90.00
#
_symmetry.space_group_name_H-M   'P 1'
#
loop_
_entity.id
_entity.type
_entity.pdbx_description
1 polymer ?
#
loop_
_entity_poly.entity_id
_entity_poly.type
_entity_poly.pdbx_seq_one_letter_code
_entity_poly.pdbx_strand_id
1 'polypeptide(L)'
;MASKEDMKLFFSETEDLIQTIEDNVLILEENPRDNKPIQMLFFAFHTLKGLTAMVNLNNLSKFCHNFENLLDRSKDKKLSKRKSIEIVDLMFESLDVLRSVLKDVKKGKVKDIDERIVIELKDSFEEVESEYEITFIRQISREKINSVINDTKNIFYKINIRIQSTCVFKKVRLFIIFRALNEIGQICWSKPRPDVLESGNIDQDFEIYFISQKKSGAINKVLDEILEIENKTIKRMTPDEFNEILVGSSSRLKKLEVKMDRELIEEPTFEKEIVEEEEEEVESVSQI
;
A
#
# COMPACT_ATOMS: atom_id res chain seq x y z
N MET A 1 12.08 -26.47 28.11
CA MET A 1 10.61 -26.55 28.05
C MET A 1 10.06 -25.55 29.05
N ALA A 2 9.10 -24.73 28.65
CA ALA A 2 8.47 -23.76 29.53
C ALA A 2 7.73 -24.44 30.68
N SER A 3 7.60 -23.76 31.83
CA SER A 3 6.91 -24.33 32.98
C SER A 3 5.40 -24.43 32.72
N LYS A 4 4.69 -25.26 33.49
CA LYS A 4 3.22 -25.33 33.41
C LYS A 4 2.54 -23.99 33.75
N GLU A 5 3.19 -23.16 34.56
CA GLU A 5 2.71 -21.83 34.92
C GLU A 5 2.91 -20.85 33.77
N ASP A 6 4.09 -20.87 33.13
CA ASP A 6 4.39 -20.07 31.93
C ASP A 6 3.41 -20.38 30.79
N MET A 7 3.09 -21.66 30.59
CA MET A 7 2.12 -22.07 29.57
C MET A 7 0.71 -21.59 29.88
N LYS A 8 0.28 -21.62 31.15
CA LYS A 8 -1.04 -21.10 31.54
C LYS A 8 -1.14 -19.60 31.32
N LEU A 9 -0.12 -18.86 31.74
CA LEU A 9 -0.03 -17.42 31.53
C LEU A 9 -0.02 -17.09 30.02
N PHE A 10 0.79 -17.81 29.25
CA PHE A 10 0.83 -17.68 27.80
C PHE A 10 -0.57 -17.83 27.19
N PHE A 11 -1.32 -18.87 27.56
CA PHE A 11 -2.65 -19.07 26.99
C PHE A 11 -3.67 -17.99 27.37
N SER A 12 -3.72 -17.57 28.64
CA SER A 12 -4.68 -16.55 29.06
C SER A 12 -4.38 -15.20 28.41
N GLU A 13 -3.12 -14.76 28.46
CA GLU A 13 -2.72 -13.46 27.93
C GLU A 13 -2.80 -13.42 26.40
N THR A 14 -2.44 -14.51 25.71
CA THR A 14 -2.47 -14.54 24.24
C THR A 14 -3.91 -14.46 23.71
N GLU A 15 -4.89 -15.09 24.36
CA GLU A 15 -6.31 -14.98 23.95
C GLU A 15 -6.83 -13.55 24.11
N ASP A 16 -6.53 -12.90 25.24
CA ASP A 16 -6.93 -11.50 25.47
C ASP A 16 -6.26 -10.54 24.46
N LEU A 17 -5.01 -10.80 24.11
CA LEU A 17 -4.28 -10.05 23.09
C LEU A 17 -4.83 -10.26 21.68
N ILE A 18 -5.25 -11.49 21.33
CA ILE A 18 -5.89 -11.80 20.05
C ILE A 18 -7.20 -11.03 19.91
N GLN A 19 -8.04 -11.02 20.96
CA GLN A 19 -9.27 -10.21 20.95
C GLN A 19 -8.95 -8.72 20.78
N THR A 20 -7.93 -8.23 21.48
CA THR A 20 -7.48 -6.84 21.34
C THR A 20 -7.05 -6.52 19.91
N ILE A 21 -6.33 -7.44 19.26
CA ILE A 21 -5.91 -7.27 17.87
C ILE A 21 -7.12 -7.21 16.94
N GLU A 22 -8.05 -8.16 17.06
CA GLU A 22 -9.28 -8.21 16.25
C GLU A 22 -10.08 -6.91 16.33
N ASP A 23 -10.36 -6.44 17.54
CA ASP A 23 -11.12 -5.22 17.75
C ASP A 23 -10.44 -4.01 17.10
N ASN A 24 -9.10 -3.90 17.23
CA ASN A 24 -8.36 -2.79 16.66
C ASN A 24 -8.16 -2.90 15.14
N VAL A 25 -8.09 -4.11 14.58
CA VAL A 25 -8.07 -4.32 13.13
C VAL A 25 -9.39 -3.85 12.52
N LEU A 26 -10.53 -4.17 13.12
CA LEU A 26 -11.84 -3.70 12.66
C LEU A 26 -11.96 -2.17 12.73
N ILE A 27 -11.50 -1.55 13.83
CA ILE A 27 -11.51 -0.08 13.93
C ILE A 27 -10.60 0.55 12.86
N LEU A 28 -9.46 -0.07 12.56
CA LEU A 28 -8.54 0.40 11.51
C LEU A 28 -9.15 0.23 10.10
N GLU A 29 -9.88 -0.84 9.87
CA GLU A 29 -10.61 -1.10 8.62
C GLU A 29 -11.69 -0.03 8.37
N GLU A 30 -12.51 0.26 9.40
CA GLU A 30 -13.54 1.30 9.33
C GLU A 30 -12.94 2.71 9.18
N ASN A 31 -11.85 2.98 9.90
CA ASN A 31 -11.19 4.28 9.94
C ASN A 31 -9.68 4.19 9.62
N PRO A 32 -9.30 4.00 8.34
CA PRO A 32 -7.91 3.83 7.87
C PRO A 32 -6.90 4.92 8.22
N ARG A 33 -7.37 6.07 8.72
CA ARG A 33 -6.57 7.26 9.04
C ARG A 33 -6.43 7.50 10.55
N ASP A 34 -7.07 6.69 11.38
CA ASP A 34 -6.88 6.77 12.83
C ASP A 34 -5.60 6.03 13.21
N ASN A 35 -4.69 6.74 13.88
CA ASN A 35 -3.43 6.17 14.35
C ASN A 35 -3.58 5.46 15.70
N LYS A 36 -4.70 5.64 16.42
CA LYS A 36 -4.91 4.98 17.71
C LYS A 36 -4.87 3.45 17.55
N PRO A 37 -5.65 2.81 16.66
CA PRO A 37 -5.62 1.35 16.53
C PRO A 37 -4.23 0.82 16.21
N ILE A 38 -3.46 1.51 15.36
CA ILE A 38 -2.07 1.16 15.02
C ILE A 38 -1.18 1.11 16.28
N GLN A 39 -1.34 2.08 17.19
CA GLN A 39 -0.59 2.10 18.45
C GLN A 39 -0.98 0.93 19.37
N MET A 40 -2.27 0.60 19.45
CA MET A 40 -2.74 -0.52 20.27
C MET A 40 -2.29 -1.86 19.71
N LEU A 41 -2.36 -2.04 18.39
CA LEU A 41 -1.83 -3.20 17.69
C LEU A 41 -0.32 -3.37 17.96
N PHE A 42 0.44 -2.28 17.91
CA PHE A 42 1.89 -2.32 18.19
C PHE A 42 2.17 -2.88 19.59
N PHE A 43 1.46 -2.40 20.62
CA PHE A 43 1.65 -2.90 21.98
C PHE A 43 1.22 -4.36 22.13
N ALA A 44 0.14 -4.76 21.44
CA ALA A 44 -0.32 -6.14 21.46
C ALA A 44 0.75 -7.08 20.88
N PHE A 45 1.29 -6.76 19.70
CA PHE A 45 2.36 -7.54 19.06
C PHE A 45 3.68 -7.52 19.85
N HIS A 46 4.05 -6.39 20.46
CA HIS A 46 5.21 -6.32 21.34
C HIS A 46 5.08 -7.28 22.53
N THR A 47 3.89 -7.36 23.12
CA THR A 47 3.61 -8.26 24.24
C THR A 47 3.60 -9.72 23.78
N LEU A 48 2.95 -10.02 22.65
CA LEU A 48 2.96 -11.35 22.04
C LEU A 48 4.37 -11.85 21.72
N LYS A 49 5.25 -11.00 21.22
CA LYS A 49 6.67 -11.33 20.98
C LYS A 49 7.36 -11.84 22.26
N GLY A 50 7.10 -11.18 23.39
CA GLY A 50 7.65 -11.59 24.69
C GLY A 50 7.06 -12.91 25.17
N LEU A 51 5.74 -13.07 25.09
CA LEU A 51 5.03 -14.28 25.51
C LEU A 51 5.43 -15.51 24.69
N THR A 52 5.55 -15.38 23.38
CA THR A 52 5.96 -16.46 22.47
C THR A 52 7.41 -16.88 22.70
N ALA A 53 8.32 -15.93 22.96
CA ALA A 53 9.70 -16.21 23.35
C ALA A 53 9.77 -16.95 24.70
N MET A 54 8.95 -16.56 25.69
CA MET A 54 8.87 -17.21 27.00
C MET A 54 8.56 -18.71 26.88
N VAL A 55 7.67 -19.09 25.95
CA VAL A 55 7.31 -20.49 25.69
C VAL A 55 8.17 -21.17 24.60
N ASN A 56 9.24 -20.50 24.16
CA ASN A 56 10.21 -21.01 23.19
C ASN A 56 9.60 -21.28 21.79
N LEU A 57 8.61 -20.48 21.38
CA LEU A 57 8.08 -20.39 20.03
C LEU A 57 8.83 -19.27 19.29
N ASN A 58 10.09 -19.55 18.91
CA ASN A 58 11.03 -18.56 18.40
C ASN A 58 10.62 -18.01 17.02
N ASN A 59 10.09 -18.84 16.13
CA ASN A 59 9.63 -18.38 14.83
C ASN A 59 8.37 -17.54 14.98
N LEU A 60 7.44 -17.92 15.85
CA LEU A 60 6.29 -17.09 16.18
C LEU A 60 6.71 -15.75 16.83
N SER A 61 7.76 -15.75 17.65
CA SER A 61 8.33 -14.51 18.21
C SER A 61 8.91 -13.59 17.12
N LYS A 62 9.65 -14.15 16.15
CA LYS A 62 10.12 -13.40 14.96
C LYS A 62 8.95 -12.85 14.15
N PHE A 63 7.90 -13.64 13.96
CA PHE A 63 6.66 -13.22 13.30
C PHE A 63 6.01 -12.03 14.00
N CYS A 64 5.85 -12.06 15.32
CA CYS A 64 5.30 -10.94 16.08
C CYS A 64 6.18 -9.69 15.98
N HIS A 65 7.50 -9.87 15.96
CA HIS A 65 8.45 -8.77 15.79
C HIS A 65 8.34 -8.10 14.41
N ASN A 66 8.07 -8.85 13.34
CA ASN A 66 7.87 -8.26 12.01
C ASN A 66 6.65 -7.33 12.00
N PHE A 67 5.55 -7.73 12.65
CA PHE A 67 4.37 -6.88 12.83
C PHE A 67 4.64 -5.64 13.68
N GLU A 68 5.37 -5.80 14.78
CA GLU A 68 5.79 -4.67 15.62
C GLU A 68 6.54 -3.62 14.78
N ASN A 69 7.47 -4.06 13.91
CA ASN A 69 8.21 -3.17 13.02
C ASN A 69 7.32 -2.48 11.97
N LEU A 70 6.41 -3.23 11.33
CA LEU A 70 5.44 -2.68 10.37
C LEU A 70 4.58 -1.58 11.01
N LEU A 71 4.03 -1.87 12.18
CA LEU A 71 3.14 -0.98 12.91
C LEU A 71 3.87 0.24 13.44
N ASP A 72 5.10 0.09 13.95
CA ASP A 72 5.92 1.21 14.41
C ASP A 72 6.18 2.21 13.29
N ARG A 73 6.54 1.71 12.10
CA ARG A 73 6.78 2.52 10.90
C ARG A 73 5.50 3.18 10.36
N SER A 74 4.34 2.63 10.70
CA SER A 74 3.03 3.12 10.28
C SER A 74 2.50 4.26 11.17
N LYS A 75 3.03 4.46 12.38
CA LYS A 75 2.57 5.49 13.33
C LYS A 75 2.73 6.93 12.83
N ASP A 76 3.80 7.23 12.11
CA ASP A 76 4.16 8.59 11.69
C ASP A 76 3.79 8.93 10.25
N LYS A 77 3.38 7.91 9.47
CA LYS A 77 3.00 8.08 8.07
C LYS A 77 1.49 8.20 7.99
N LYS A 78 0.99 9.21 7.28
CA LYS A 78 -0.42 9.21 6.87
C LYS A 78 -0.60 8.08 5.86
N LEU A 79 -0.88 6.87 6.35
CA LEU A 79 -1.14 5.71 5.51
C LEU A 79 -2.21 6.07 4.48
N SER A 80 -1.93 5.79 3.21
CA SER A 80 -2.97 5.83 2.19
C SER A 80 -4.06 4.78 2.50
N LYS A 81 -5.30 5.04 2.06
CA LYS A 81 -6.43 4.11 2.24
C LYS A 81 -6.09 2.70 1.74
N ARG A 82 -5.37 2.61 0.61
CA ARG A 82 -4.94 1.34 0.02
C ARG A 82 -4.01 0.57 0.96
N LYS A 83 -3.00 1.23 1.54
CA LYS A 83 -2.06 0.59 2.47
C LYS A 83 -2.74 0.14 3.75
N SER A 84 -3.70 0.90 4.26
CA SER A 84 -4.45 0.47 5.44
C SER A 84 -5.25 -0.81 5.16
N ILE A 85 -5.82 -0.97 3.96
CA ILE A 85 -6.51 -2.21 3.56
C ILE A 85 -5.51 -3.37 3.51
N GLU A 86 -4.36 -3.18 2.83
CA GLU A 86 -3.31 -4.22 2.75
C GLU A 86 -2.79 -4.63 4.14
N ILE A 87 -2.62 -3.66 5.05
CA ILE A 87 -2.25 -3.94 6.46
C ILE A 87 -3.36 -4.72 7.16
N VAL A 88 -4.62 -4.34 6.99
CA VAL A 88 -5.78 -5.04 7.60
C VAL A 88 -5.84 -6.49 7.13
N ASP A 89 -5.70 -6.74 5.83
CA ASP A 89 -5.71 -8.08 5.25
C ASP A 89 -4.57 -8.94 5.85
N LEU A 90 -3.36 -8.40 5.89
CA LEU A 90 -2.20 -9.08 6.50
C LEU A 90 -2.40 -9.36 8.00
N MET A 91 -3.11 -8.49 8.72
CA MET A 91 -3.43 -8.70 10.14
C MET A 91 -4.43 -9.85 10.33
N PHE A 92 -5.45 -9.96 9.47
CA PHE A 92 -6.39 -11.08 9.51
C PHE A 92 -5.72 -12.42 9.20
N GLU A 93 -4.90 -12.49 8.15
CA GLU A 93 -4.09 -13.69 7.86
C GLU A 93 -3.22 -14.09 9.06
N SER A 94 -2.74 -13.10 9.80
CA SER A 94 -1.84 -13.31 10.93
C SER A 94 -2.54 -13.73 12.21
N LEU A 95 -3.77 -13.25 12.42
CA LEU A 95 -4.66 -13.77 13.45
C LEU A 95 -4.95 -15.25 13.23
N ASP A 96 -5.15 -15.69 11.99
CA ASP A 96 -5.36 -17.10 11.66
C ASP A 96 -4.14 -17.97 11.99
N VAL A 97 -2.92 -17.47 11.69
CA VAL A 97 -1.68 -18.13 12.09
C VAL A 97 -1.56 -18.24 13.61
N LEU A 98 -1.80 -17.14 14.35
CA LEU A 98 -1.73 -17.10 15.81
C LEU A 98 -2.72 -18.09 16.45
N ARG A 99 -3.98 -18.10 15.98
CA ARG A 99 -5.04 -19.02 16.44
C ARG A 99 -4.68 -20.49 16.15
N SER A 100 -4.11 -20.76 14.97
CA SER A 100 -3.68 -22.10 14.58
C SER A 100 -2.58 -22.62 15.53
N VAL A 101 -1.57 -21.80 15.82
CA VAL A 101 -0.51 -22.18 16.76
C VAL A 101 -1.07 -22.39 18.16
N LEU A 102 -1.91 -21.49 18.67
CA LEU A 102 -2.55 -21.66 19.97
C LEU A 102 -3.30 -22.97 20.08
N LYS A 103 -4.06 -23.34 19.04
CA LYS A 103 -4.81 -24.59 18.99
C LYS A 103 -3.91 -25.82 19.05
N ASP A 104 -2.78 -25.81 18.35
CA ASP A 104 -1.81 -26.91 18.37
C ASP A 104 -1.10 -27.01 19.72
N VAL A 105 -0.67 -25.87 20.26
CA VAL A 105 -0.01 -25.80 21.57
C VAL A 105 -0.96 -26.27 22.69
N LYS A 106 -2.26 -25.91 22.64
CA LYS A 106 -3.31 -26.43 23.56
C LYS A 106 -3.48 -27.94 23.49
N LYS A 107 -3.26 -28.56 22.33
CA LYS A 107 -3.30 -30.03 22.14
C LYS A 107 -2.01 -30.73 22.58
N GLY A 108 -1.07 -30.01 23.19
CA GLY A 108 0.24 -30.53 23.57
C GLY A 108 1.21 -30.67 22.40
N LYS A 109 0.83 -30.22 21.19
CA LYS A 109 1.72 -30.14 20.03
C LYS A 109 2.40 -28.78 20.07
N VAL A 110 3.49 -28.68 20.82
CA VAL A 110 4.34 -27.47 20.80
C VAL A 110 5.10 -27.45 19.48
N LYS A 111 4.38 -27.05 18.41
CA LYS A 111 4.90 -26.91 17.06
C LYS A 111 4.96 -25.42 16.75
N ASP A 112 6.17 -24.94 16.54
CA ASP A 112 6.40 -23.58 16.07
C ASP A 112 5.98 -23.45 14.60
N ILE A 113 5.80 -22.22 14.13
CA ILE A 113 5.49 -21.97 12.72
C ILE A 113 6.71 -22.28 11.85
N ASP A 114 6.45 -22.63 10.58
CA ASP A 114 7.51 -22.82 9.60
C ASP A 114 8.22 -21.47 9.37
N GLU A 115 9.55 -21.50 9.32
CA GLU A 115 10.36 -20.31 9.06
C GLU A 115 10.04 -19.70 7.68
N ARG A 116 9.54 -20.49 6.72
CA ARG A 116 9.07 -19.97 5.43
C ARG A 116 7.94 -18.97 5.58
N ILE A 117 6.99 -19.21 6.47
CA ILE A 117 5.87 -18.26 6.72
C ILE A 117 6.43 -16.94 7.27
N VAL A 118 7.46 -17.00 8.12
CA VAL A 118 8.12 -15.81 8.66
C VAL A 118 8.82 -15.02 7.56
N ILE A 119 9.47 -15.71 6.61
CA ILE A 119 10.15 -15.10 5.46
C ILE A 119 9.11 -14.52 4.49
N GLU A 120 8.09 -15.27 4.11
CA GLU A 120 7.02 -14.83 3.20
C GLU A 120 6.32 -13.58 3.74
N LEU A 121 5.98 -13.54 5.03
CA LEU A 121 5.39 -12.34 5.63
C LEU A 121 6.37 -11.17 5.70
N LYS A 122 7.64 -11.44 6.00
CA LYS A 122 8.67 -10.40 5.97
C LYS A 122 8.80 -9.80 4.57
N ASP A 123 8.77 -10.64 3.54
CA ASP A 123 8.83 -10.22 2.14
C ASP A 123 7.54 -9.45 1.78
N SER A 124 6.36 -9.90 2.19
CA SER A 124 5.10 -9.15 2.03
C SER A 124 5.16 -7.77 2.70
N PHE A 125 5.76 -7.65 3.90
CA PHE A 125 5.96 -6.35 4.54
C PHE A 125 6.97 -5.50 3.80
N GLU A 126 8.07 -6.08 3.34
CA GLU A 126 9.05 -5.39 2.49
C GLU A 126 8.46 -5.03 1.13
N GLU A 127 7.45 -5.73 0.61
CA GLU A 127 6.67 -5.38 -0.58
C GLU A 127 5.70 -4.24 -0.30
N VAL A 128 4.96 -4.25 0.81
CA VAL A 128 4.12 -3.13 1.28
C VAL A 128 4.98 -1.88 1.56
N GLU A 129 6.24 -2.07 1.94
CA GLU A 129 7.23 -1.02 2.15
C GLU A 129 7.97 -0.58 0.86
N SER A 130 8.26 -1.50 -0.07
CA SER A 130 8.98 -1.27 -1.33
C SER A 130 8.07 -0.93 -2.52
N GLU A 131 6.77 -1.10 -2.35
CA GLU A 131 5.79 -0.06 -2.66
C GLU A 131 6.10 1.19 -1.83
N TYR A 132 7.30 1.75 -2.01
CA TYR A 132 7.73 3.01 -1.47
C TYR A 132 6.65 4.01 -1.86
N GLU A 133 5.89 4.36 -0.83
CA GLU A 133 4.92 5.42 -0.86
C GLU A 133 5.69 6.64 -1.36
N ILE A 134 5.21 7.06 -2.53
CA ILE A 134 5.88 7.64 -3.69
C ILE A 134 4.87 8.48 -4.45
N THR A 135 3.75 8.84 -3.82
CA THR A 135 2.96 10.00 -4.25
C THR A 135 3.73 11.28 -3.89
N PHE A 136 4.90 11.45 -4.51
CA PHE A 136 5.66 12.71 -4.51
C PHE A 136 4.92 13.76 -5.34
N ILE A 137 4.03 13.31 -6.23
CA ILE A 137 3.12 14.17 -6.95
C ILE A 137 1.90 14.41 -6.07
N ARG A 138 2.01 15.42 -5.21
CA ARG A 138 0.86 15.93 -4.47
C ARG A 138 0.04 16.79 -5.40
N GLN A 139 -0.98 16.19 -6.00
CA GLN A 139 -1.95 16.92 -6.80
C GLN A 139 -2.53 18.07 -5.96
N ILE A 140 -2.55 19.26 -6.56
CA ILE A 140 -3.21 20.42 -5.95
C ILE A 140 -4.72 20.15 -5.98
N SER A 141 -5.38 20.22 -4.81
CA SER A 141 -6.83 20.10 -4.75
C SER A 141 -7.49 21.21 -5.56
N ARG A 142 -8.64 20.92 -6.19
CA ARG A 142 -9.35 21.90 -7.04
C ARG A 142 -9.58 23.25 -6.35
N GLU A 143 -9.85 23.21 -5.05
CA GLU A 143 -10.07 24.38 -4.20
C GLU A 143 -8.82 25.27 -4.08
N LYS A 144 -7.62 24.67 -4.16
CA LYS A 144 -6.33 25.37 -4.06
C LYS A 144 -5.74 25.76 -5.40
N ILE A 145 -6.25 25.26 -6.53
CA ILE A 145 -5.71 25.59 -7.85
C ILE A 145 -5.75 27.11 -8.06
N ASN A 146 -6.91 27.74 -7.81
CA ASN A 146 -7.06 29.18 -8.00
C ASN A 146 -6.12 30.01 -7.12
N SER A 147 -5.89 29.61 -5.87
CA SER A 147 -4.98 30.36 -4.99
C SER A 147 -3.52 30.23 -5.44
N VAL A 148 -3.13 29.06 -5.94
CA VAL A 148 -1.78 28.80 -6.43
C VAL A 148 -1.50 29.50 -7.76
N ILE A 149 -2.47 29.49 -8.68
CA ILE A 149 -2.40 30.16 -9.98
C ILE A 149 -2.28 31.68 -9.82
N ASN A 150 -3.00 32.26 -8.85
CA ASN A 150 -3.01 33.71 -8.62
C ASN A 150 -1.84 34.22 -7.76
N ASP A 151 -1.04 33.34 -7.16
CA ASP A 151 0.14 33.77 -6.41
C ASP A 151 1.27 34.19 -7.35
N THR A 152 1.51 35.49 -7.42
CA THR A 152 2.54 36.12 -8.25
C THR A 152 3.98 35.67 -7.96
N LYS A 153 4.24 35.03 -6.82
CA LYS A 153 5.57 34.47 -6.50
C LYS A 153 5.81 33.14 -7.20
N ASN A 154 4.75 32.45 -7.62
CA ASN A 154 4.85 31.14 -8.24
C ASN A 154 5.26 31.26 -9.71
N ILE A 155 6.18 30.37 -10.10
CA ILE A 155 6.59 30.16 -11.48
C ILE A 155 6.21 28.73 -11.86
N PHE A 156 5.54 28.60 -13.00
CA PHE A 156 5.02 27.35 -13.51
C PHE A 156 5.95 26.77 -14.58
N TYR A 157 6.23 25.48 -14.49
CA TYR A 157 7.15 24.79 -15.39
C TYR A 157 6.55 23.48 -15.91
N LYS A 158 6.84 23.19 -17.18
CA LYS A 158 6.80 21.85 -17.76
C LYS A 158 8.23 21.33 -17.85
N ILE A 159 8.51 20.25 -17.15
CA ILE A 159 9.81 19.57 -17.18
C ILE A 159 9.60 18.26 -17.94
N ASN A 160 10.39 18.00 -18.97
CA ASN A 160 10.39 16.71 -19.67
C ASN A 160 11.72 16.01 -19.40
N ILE A 161 11.68 14.73 -19.04
CA ILE A 161 12.83 13.95 -18.61
C ILE A 161 12.85 12.60 -19.34
N ARG A 162 14.04 12.21 -19.80
CA ARG A 162 14.38 10.86 -20.25
C ARG A 162 15.35 10.23 -19.27
N ILE A 163 15.03 9.04 -18.77
CA ILE A 163 15.98 8.20 -18.03
C ILE A 163 16.70 7.31 -19.04
N GLN A 164 18.01 7.11 -18.87
CA GLN A 164 18.80 6.23 -19.72
C GLN A 164 18.19 4.83 -19.75
N SER A 165 18.15 4.21 -20.93
CA SER A 165 17.63 2.84 -21.11
C SER A 165 18.40 1.79 -20.32
N THR A 166 19.68 2.05 -20.01
CA THR A 166 20.55 1.20 -19.19
C THR A 166 20.28 1.28 -17.68
N CYS A 167 19.43 2.21 -17.21
CA CYS A 167 19.11 2.34 -15.80
C CYS A 167 18.32 1.12 -15.32
N VAL A 168 18.96 0.27 -14.52
CA VAL A 168 18.37 -0.98 -13.99
C VAL A 168 17.21 -0.70 -13.04
N PHE A 169 17.31 0.38 -12.25
CA PHE A 169 16.34 0.71 -11.21
C PHE A 169 15.61 2.02 -11.49
N LYS A 170 14.79 2.05 -12.55
CA LYS A 170 14.05 3.25 -12.98
C LYS A 170 13.13 3.81 -11.90
N LYS A 171 12.47 2.96 -11.10
CA LYS A 171 11.64 3.37 -9.96
C LYS A 171 12.45 4.14 -8.91
N VAL A 172 13.65 3.65 -8.57
CA VAL A 172 14.58 4.34 -7.67
C VAL A 172 15.06 5.66 -8.29
N ARG A 173 15.27 5.71 -9.61
CA ARG A 173 15.65 6.94 -10.30
C ARG A 173 14.58 8.02 -10.21
N LEU A 174 13.32 7.64 -10.45
CA LEU A 174 12.19 8.56 -10.27
C LEU A 174 12.08 9.08 -8.84
N PHE A 175 12.28 8.21 -7.85
CA PHE A 175 12.29 8.62 -6.45
C PHE A 175 13.27 9.77 -6.21
N ILE A 176 14.51 9.64 -6.69
CA ILE A 176 15.55 10.67 -6.50
C ILE A 176 15.17 11.96 -7.21
N ILE A 177 14.67 11.88 -8.45
CA ILE A 177 14.21 13.03 -9.23
C ILE A 177 13.11 13.78 -8.50
N PHE A 178 12.06 13.07 -8.07
CA PHE A 178 10.92 13.70 -7.44
C PHE A 178 11.24 14.29 -6.07
N ARG A 179 12.07 13.60 -5.28
CA ARG A 179 12.55 14.13 -4.00
C ARG A 179 13.30 15.43 -4.21
N ALA A 180 14.26 15.45 -5.13
CA ALA A 180 15.10 16.61 -5.39
C ALA A 180 14.28 17.81 -5.91
N LEU A 181 13.30 17.57 -6.79
CA LEU A 181 12.39 18.63 -7.24
C LEU A 181 11.50 19.17 -6.11
N ASN A 182 10.98 18.31 -5.24
CA ASN A 182 10.13 18.71 -4.11
C ASN A 182 10.89 19.49 -3.01
N GLU A 183 12.23 19.44 -2.97
CA GLU A 183 13.02 20.31 -2.08
C GLU A 183 12.97 21.79 -2.51
N ILE A 184 12.75 22.06 -3.80
CA ILE A 184 12.80 23.41 -4.37
C ILE A 184 11.47 23.89 -4.95
N GLY A 185 10.40 23.12 -4.80
CA GLY A 185 9.08 23.45 -5.30
C GLY A 185 8.09 22.30 -5.08
N GLN A 186 7.05 22.24 -5.89
CA GLN A 186 5.99 21.24 -5.78
C GLN A 186 5.68 20.62 -7.14
N ILE A 187 5.68 19.29 -7.20
CA ILE A 187 5.16 18.55 -8.35
C ILE A 187 3.64 18.43 -8.24
N CYS A 188 2.93 18.91 -9.26
CA CYS A 188 1.47 18.99 -9.24
C CYS A 188 0.80 17.93 -10.12
N TRP A 189 1.47 17.51 -11.19
CA TRP A 189 0.96 16.49 -12.12
C TRP A 189 2.10 15.88 -12.95
N SER A 190 1.83 14.76 -13.62
CA SER A 190 2.73 14.16 -14.61
C SER A 190 2.02 13.53 -15.81
N LYS A 191 2.80 13.31 -16.88
CA LYS A 191 2.42 12.48 -18.03
C LYS A 191 3.55 11.47 -18.33
N PRO A 192 3.31 10.14 -18.35
CA PRO A 192 2.06 9.47 -18.02
C PRO A 192 1.61 9.79 -16.58
N ARG A 193 0.36 9.43 -16.28
CA ARG A 193 -0.27 9.78 -15.01
C ARG A 193 0.59 9.34 -13.81
N PRO A 194 0.49 10.04 -12.66
CA PRO A 194 1.34 9.78 -11.50
C PRO A 194 1.41 8.30 -11.08
N ASP A 195 0.27 7.63 -11.01
CA ASP A 195 0.12 6.20 -10.73
C ASP A 195 0.91 5.32 -11.71
N VAL A 196 0.82 5.60 -13.01
CA VAL A 196 1.57 4.88 -14.04
C VAL A 196 3.07 5.14 -13.93
N LEU A 197 3.45 6.39 -13.68
CA LEU A 197 4.85 6.77 -13.55
C LEU A 197 5.48 6.12 -12.30
N GLU A 198 4.75 6.06 -11.20
CA GLU A 198 5.14 5.43 -9.93
C GLU A 198 5.32 3.90 -10.04
N SER A 199 4.66 3.26 -11.01
CA SER A 199 4.88 1.83 -11.31
C SER A 199 6.32 1.52 -11.78
N GLY A 200 7.08 2.53 -12.21
CA GLY A 200 8.47 2.39 -12.65
C GLY A 200 8.65 1.88 -14.08
N ASN A 201 7.57 1.53 -14.78
CA ASN A 201 7.62 1.09 -16.17
C ASN A 201 7.72 2.30 -17.13
N ILE A 202 8.94 2.80 -17.31
CA ILE A 202 9.21 4.02 -18.09
C ILE A 202 10.29 3.77 -19.15
N ASP A 203 9.85 3.54 -20.37
CA ASP A 203 10.76 3.42 -21.53
C ASP A 203 10.75 4.66 -22.44
N GLN A 204 9.97 5.66 -22.07
CA GLN A 204 9.74 6.87 -22.86
C GLN A 204 9.95 8.13 -22.02
N ASP A 205 9.96 9.27 -22.69
CA ASP A 205 9.97 10.58 -22.03
C ASP A 205 8.72 10.73 -21.15
N PHE A 206 8.91 11.33 -19.99
CA PHE A 206 7.80 11.72 -19.13
C PHE A 206 7.86 13.21 -18.83
N GLU A 207 6.68 13.77 -18.57
CA GLU A 207 6.46 15.18 -18.30
C GLU A 207 6.08 15.35 -16.83
N ILE A 208 6.63 16.38 -16.20
CA ILE A 208 6.32 16.83 -14.84
C ILE A 208 5.82 18.27 -14.93
N TYR A 209 4.68 18.54 -14.30
CA TYR A 209 4.11 19.87 -14.16
C TYR A 209 4.40 20.38 -12.76
N PHE A 210 5.24 21.41 -12.68
CA PHE A 210 5.96 21.78 -11.48
C PHE A 210 5.81 23.27 -11.15
N ILE A 211 5.68 23.58 -9.87
CA ILE A 211 5.59 24.95 -9.36
C ILE A 211 6.79 25.25 -8.49
N SER A 212 7.43 26.40 -8.69
CA SER A 212 8.52 26.85 -7.82
C SER A 212 8.60 28.37 -7.77
N GLN A 213 9.13 28.90 -6.68
CA GLN A 213 9.54 30.30 -6.58
C GLN A 213 10.97 30.53 -7.10
N LYS A 214 11.67 29.46 -7.51
CA LYS A 214 13.02 29.51 -8.08
C LYS A 214 12.97 29.57 -9.61
N LYS A 215 14.01 30.17 -10.21
CA LYS A 215 14.20 30.20 -11.67
C LYS A 215 14.66 28.84 -12.20
N SER A 216 14.46 28.60 -13.50
CA SER A 216 14.84 27.34 -14.18
C SER A 216 16.30 26.92 -13.96
N GLY A 217 17.23 27.86 -13.79
CA GLY A 217 18.64 27.55 -13.49
C GLY A 217 18.83 26.75 -12.19
N ALA A 218 18.03 27.00 -11.15
CA ALA A 218 18.09 26.22 -9.91
C ALA A 218 17.56 24.79 -10.12
N ILE A 219 16.50 24.65 -10.93
CA ILE A 219 15.92 23.34 -11.26
C ILE A 219 16.90 22.53 -12.10
N ASN A 220 17.54 23.14 -13.10
CA ASN A 220 18.58 22.49 -13.88
C ASN A 220 19.71 21.99 -12.99
N LYS A 221 20.23 22.84 -12.09
CA LYS A 221 21.30 22.45 -11.16
C LYS A 221 20.94 21.22 -10.34
N VAL A 222 19.74 21.17 -9.77
CA VAL A 222 19.26 20.02 -9.00
C VAL A 222 19.17 18.76 -9.87
N LEU A 223 18.68 18.87 -11.11
CA LEU A 223 18.59 17.74 -12.03
C LEU A 223 19.92 17.36 -12.69
N ASP A 224 20.94 18.22 -12.66
CA ASP A 224 22.30 17.92 -13.14
C ASP A 224 23.06 17.04 -12.15
N GLU A 225 22.75 17.13 -10.85
CA GLU A 225 23.36 16.31 -9.79
C GLU A 225 22.84 14.86 -9.80
N ILE A 226 21.76 14.57 -10.54
CA ILE A 226 21.17 13.25 -10.64
C ILE A 226 21.74 12.53 -11.87
N LEU A 227 22.45 11.43 -11.62
CA LEU A 227 23.01 10.58 -12.67
C LEU A 227 21.91 9.95 -13.56
N GLU A 228 22.27 9.27 -14.64
CA GLU A 228 21.37 8.48 -15.52
C GLU A 228 20.11 9.19 -16.06
N ILE A 229 20.02 10.51 -15.93
CA ILE A 229 19.13 11.34 -16.74
C ILE A 229 19.82 11.49 -18.09
N GLU A 230 19.21 10.93 -19.12
CA GLU A 230 19.72 11.02 -20.49
C GLU A 230 19.47 12.42 -21.05
N ASN A 231 18.24 12.93 -20.91
CA ASN A 231 17.83 14.23 -21.40
C ASN A 231 16.87 14.89 -20.42
N LYS A 232 16.94 16.23 -20.34
CA LYS A 232 15.97 17.05 -19.62
C LYS A 232 15.72 18.37 -20.32
N THR A 233 14.46 18.79 -20.38
CA THR A 233 14.08 20.13 -20.86
C THR A 233 13.13 20.79 -19.86
N ILE A 234 13.33 22.10 -19.65
CA ILE A 234 12.54 22.90 -18.71
C ILE A 234 11.93 24.07 -19.48
N LYS A 235 10.61 24.07 -19.63
CA LYS A 235 9.86 25.14 -20.28
C LYS A 235 9.01 25.87 -19.22
N ARG A 236 9.11 27.19 -19.17
CA ARG A 236 8.20 28.03 -18.38
C ARG A 236 6.82 28.05 -19.02
N MET A 237 5.77 28.00 -18.21
CA MET A 237 4.38 28.03 -18.64
C MET A 237 3.68 29.31 -18.16
N THR A 238 2.62 29.69 -18.86
CA THR A 238 1.68 30.70 -18.35
C THR A 238 0.76 30.08 -17.29
N PRO A 239 0.17 30.89 -16.39
CA PRO A 239 -0.80 30.39 -15.42
C PRO A 239 -2.02 29.72 -16.10
N ASP A 240 -2.48 30.27 -17.23
CA ASP A 240 -3.62 29.71 -17.99
C ASP A 240 -3.28 28.33 -18.57
N GLU A 241 -2.14 28.19 -19.24
CA GLU A 241 -1.66 26.91 -19.78
C GLU A 241 -1.55 25.85 -18.66
N PHE A 242 -1.03 26.25 -17.50
CA PHE A 242 -0.87 25.34 -16.36
C PHE A 242 -2.21 24.93 -15.75
N ASN A 243 -3.16 25.87 -15.63
CA ASN A 243 -4.49 25.62 -15.11
C ASN A 243 -5.29 24.64 -15.98
N GLU A 244 -5.23 24.78 -17.31
CA GLU A 244 -5.89 23.85 -18.24
C GLU A 244 -5.44 22.41 -18.02
N ILE A 245 -4.14 22.18 -17.78
CA ILE A 245 -3.59 20.87 -17.48
C ILE A 245 -4.12 20.33 -16.16
N LEU A 246 -4.12 21.13 -15.09
CA LEU A 246 -4.58 20.68 -13.78
C LEU A 246 -6.08 20.35 -13.79
N VAL A 247 -6.92 21.21 -14.38
CA VAL A 247 -8.38 21.01 -14.47
C VAL A 247 -8.74 19.83 -15.37
N GLY A 248 -8.06 19.70 -16.52
CA GLY A 248 -8.22 18.56 -17.42
C GLY A 248 -7.81 17.23 -16.78
N SER A 249 -6.79 17.26 -15.91
CA SER A 249 -6.32 16.09 -15.17
C SER A 249 -7.31 15.67 -14.08
N SER A 250 -7.84 16.61 -13.30
CA SER A 250 -8.81 16.30 -12.25
C SER A 250 -10.16 15.79 -12.79
N SER A 251 -10.54 16.12 -14.03
CA SER A 251 -11.78 15.63 -14.65
C SER A 251 -11.65 14.23 -15.24
N ARG A 252 -10.45 13.83 -15.67
CA ARG A 252 -10.14 12.44 -16.08
C ARG A 252 -10.09 11.48 -14.89
N LEU A 253 -9.60 11.91 -13.73
CA LEU A 253 -9.58 11.10 -12.50
C LEU A 253 -11.00 10.75 -12.01
N LYS A 254 -11.91 11.73 -11.94
CA LYS A 254 -13.31 11.48 -11.53
C LYS A 254 -14.03 10.46 -12.42
N LYS A 255 -13.75 10.45 -13.72
CA LYS A 255 -14.35 9.46 -14.65
C LYS A 255 -13.83 8.04 -14.42
N LEU A 256 -12.61 7.90 -13.90
CA LEU A 256 -11.96 6.61 -13.63
C LEU A 256 -12.32 6.08 -12.24
N GLU A 257 -12.41 6.93 -11.21
CA GLU A 257 -12.97 6.55 -9.89
C GLU A 257 -14.39 5.99 -10.05
N VAL A 258 -15.25 6.68 -10.82
CA VAL A 258 -16.61 6.22 -11.14
C VAL A 258 -16.62 4.93 -11.97
N LYS A 259 -15.54 4.62 -12.72
CA LYS A 259 -15.44 3.39 -13.52
C LYS A 259 -14.94 2.22 -12.67
N MET A 260 -13.94 2.44 -11.81
CA MET A 260 -13.43 1.46 -10.86
C MET A 260 -14.50 1.09 -9.82
N ASP A 261 -15.27 2.06 -9.32
CA ASP A 261 -16.40 1.80 -8.43
C ASP A 261 -17.51 0.99 -9.11
N ARG A 262 -17.65 1.08 -10.45
CA ARG A 262 -18.63 0.27 -11.21
C ARG A 262 -18.12 -1.14 -11.52
N GLU A 263 -16.84 -1.29 -11.86
CA GLU A 263 -16.22 -2.60 -12.13
C GLU A 263 -16.11 -3.47 -10.85
N LEU A 264 -16.10 -2.86 -9.65
CA LEU A 264 -16.15 -3.56 -8.36
C LEU A 264 -17.58 -4.00 -7.95
N ILE A 265 -18.64 -3.57 -8.65
CA ILE A 265 -20.04 -3.88 -8.33
C ILE A 265 -20.63 -4.97 -9.25
N GLU A 266 -19.97 -5.31 -10.37
CA GLU A 266 -20.42 -6.43 -11.19
C GLU A 266 -19.87 -7.76 -10.64
N GLU A 267 -20.63 -8.38 -9.74
CA GLU A 267 -20.43 -9.80 -9.40
C GLU A 267 -20.53 -10.66 -10.67
N PRO A 268 -19.65 -11.65 -10.89
CA PRO A 268 -19.82 -12.61 -11.97
C PRO A 268 -21.04 -13.47 -11.64
N THR A 269 -22.12 -13.32 -12.42
CA THR A 269 -23.29 -14.21 -12.35
C THR A 269 -22.86 -15.62 -12.74
N PHE A 270 -22.62 -16.48 -11.75
CA PHE A 270 -22.52 -17.92 -11.94
C PHE A 270 -23.92 -18.47 -12.21
N GLU A 271 -24.21 -18.81 -13.46
CA GLU A 271 -25.36 -19.64 -13.82
C GLU A 271 -25.20 -21.01 -13.16
N LYS A 272 -26.08 -21.33 -12.21
CA LYS A 272 -26.21 -22.68 -11.65
C LYS A 272 -26.89 -23.57 -12.70
N GLU A 273 -26.11 -24.38 -13.41
CA GLU A 273 -26.65 -25.61 -14.00
C GLU A 273 -27.02 -26.56 -12.85
N ILE A 274 -28.32 -26.71 -12.62
CA ILE A 274 -28.91 -27.70 -11.73
C ILE A 274 -28.84 -29.04 -12.49
N VAL A 275 -28.10 -30.00 -11.93
CA VAL A 275 -28.19 -31.41 -12.29
C VAL A 275 -29.40 -31.97 -11.56
N GLU A 276 -30.50 -32.22 -12.28
CA GLU A 276 -31.61 -33.05 -11.81
C GLU A 276 -31.30 -34.51 -12.15
N GLU A 277 -30.92 -35.29 -11.13
CA GLU A 277 -31.05 -36.75 -11.11
C GLU A 277 -32.29 -37.07 -10.26
N GLU A 278 -33.29 -37.69 -10.86
CA GLU A 278 -34.40 -38.50 -10.30
C GLU A 278 -35.30 -38.83 -11.50
N GLU A 279 -35.87 -40.01 -11.75
CA GLU A 279 -35.93 -41.30 -11.08
C GLU A 279 -36.49 -42.30 -12.13
N GLU A 280 -36.22 -43.58 -11.97
CA GLU A 280 -36.72 -44.67 -12.82
C GLU A 280 -38.26 -44.79 -12.75
N GLU A 281 -38.93 -44.83 -13.91
CA GLU A 281 -40.23 -45.51 -14.04
C GLU A 281 -40.22 -46.49 -15.23
N VAL A 282 -40.31 -47.76 -14.85
CA VAL A 282 -40.59 -48.92 -15.71
C VAL A 282 -42.10 -48.96 -15.95
N GLU A 283 -42.59 -48.88 -17.20
CA GLU A 283 -43.71 -49.74 -17.63
C GLU A 283 -44.03 -49.73 -19.14
N SER A 284 -44.08 -50.95 -19.66
CA SER A 284 -45.03 -51.46 -20.67
C SER A 284 -44.94 -50.99 -22.14
N VAL A 285 -44.36 -51.89 -22.93
CA VAL A 285 -44.57 -52.02 -24.38
C VAL A 285 -46.00 -52.49 -24.63
N SER A 286 -46.74 -51.78 -25.48
CA SER A 286 -47.86 -52.36 -26.21
C SER A 286 -47.92 -51.85 -27.65
N GLN A 287 -48.01 -52.82 -28.58
CA GLN A 287 -48.42 -52.73 -30.00
C GLN A 287 -47.33 -52.16 -30.92
N ILE A 288 -46.72 -52.92 -31.83
CA ILE A 288 -47.28 -53.79 -32.88
C ILE A 288 -46.32 -54.96 -33.17
#